data_AF-A0A7Y9Y1E0-F1
#
_entry.id   AF-A0A7Y9Y1E0-F1
#
_cell.length_a   1.000
_cell.length_b   1.000
_cell.length_c   1.000
_cell.angle_alpha   90.00
_cell.angle_beta   90.00
_cell.angle_gamma   90.00
#
_symmetry.space_group_name_H-M   'P 1'
#
loop_
_entity.id
_entity.type
_entity.pdbx_description
1 polymer ?
#
loop_
_entity_poly.entity_id
_entity_poly.type
_entity_poly.pdbx_seq_one_letter_code
_entity_poly.pdbx_strand_id
1 'polypeptide(L)'
;MTNPRSIDSTKKAFSQEIKIKREINERLPYEVNMSRTPTISDEKAADIALSLSPFERDVLNLCSKGKSWRYDGIARKLDTSYADVQEVGHKLQEMRLAHVSVIPYDGSAIFLNARGEAVKSAVNALLRVRLKRLTEKHGASS
;
A
#
# COMPACT_ATOMS: atom_id res chain seq x y z
N MET A 1 7.87 23.43 51.91
CA MET A 1 8.26 22.01 51.82
C MET A 1 7.34 21.32 50.83
N THR A 2 7.73 21.21 49.56
CA THR A 2 6.91 20.58 48.50
C THR A 2 7.33 19.13 48.33
N ASN A 3 6.35 18.23 48.44
CA ASN A 3 6.49 16.79 48.51
C ASN A 3 6.88 16.20 47.13
N PRO A 4 8.06 15.57 46.94
CA PRO A 4 8.55 15.14 45.63
C PRO A 4 7.94 13.82 45.12
N ARG A 5 7.06 13.17 45.90
CA ARG A 5 6.55 11.82 45.58
C ARG A 5 5.40 11.75 44.57
N SER A 6 4.85 12.89 44.11
CA SER A 6 3.63 12.87 43.28
C SER A 6 3.87 12.89 41.76
N ILE A 7 5.10 13.15 41.30
CA ILE A 7 5.41 13.31 39.85
C ILE A 7 5.78 11.96 39.21
N ASP A 8 6.16 10.99 40.04
CA ASP A 8 6.73 9.71 39.59
C ASP A 8 5.65 8.68 39.20
N SER A 9 4.45 8.81 39.79
CA SER A 9 3.30 7.94 39.49
C SER A 9 2.66 8.26 38.13
N THR A 10 2.57 9.55 37.77
CA THR A 10 1.98 10.02 36.52
C THR A 10 2.84 9.68 35.29
N LYS A 11 4.17 9.72 35.43
CA LYS A 11 5.09 9.30 34.35
C LYS A 11 5.03 7.80 34.08
N LYS A 12 4.86 6.98 35.13
CA LYS A 12 4.66 5.53 34.98
C LYS A 12 3.33 5.18 34.31
N ALA A 13 2.26 5.87 34.66
CA ALA A 13 0.94 5.68 34.05
C ALA A 13 0.96 6.02 32.55
N PHE A 14 1.57 7.15 32.16
CA PHE A 14 1.68 7.56 30.75
C PHE A 14 2.57 6.60 29.93
N SER A 15 3.65 6.11 30.54
CA SER A 15 4.55 5.14 29.92
C SER A 15 3.89 3.76 29.74
N GLN A 16 3.06 3.33 30.69
CA GLN A 16 2.22 2.13 30.54
C GLN A 16 1.13 2.33 29.47
N GLU A 17 0.50 3.49 29.39
CA GLU A 17 -0.51 3.78 28.38
C GLU A 17 0.07 3.80 26.95
N ILE A 18 1.29 4.34 26.77
CA ILE A 18 2.02 4.27 25.49
C ILE A 18 2.41 2.83 25.17
N LYS A 19 2.83 2.05 26.16
CA LYS A 19 3.22 0.65 25.96
C LYS A 19 2.01 -0.21 25.60
N ILE A 20 0.86 0.00 26.24
CA ILE A 20 -0.41 -0.65 25.92
C ILE A 20 -0.91 -0.21 24.53
N LYS A 21 -0.81 1.08 24.17
CA LYS A 21 -1.16 1.55 22.81
C LYS A 21 -0.24 0.97 21.73
N ARG A 22 1.07 0.81 22.00
CA ARG A 22 2.00 0.11 21.10
C ARG A 22 1.69 -1.38 21.00
N GLU A 23 1.42 -2.04 22.12
CA GLU A 23 1.13 -3.47 22.16
C GLU A 23 -0.25 -3.79 21.55
N ILE A 24 -1.23 -2.89 21.64
CA ILE A 24 -2.51 -2.97 20.91
C ILE A 24 -2.27 -2.74 19.40
N ASN A 25 -1.42 -1.78 19.01
CA ASN A 25 -1.12 -1.56 17.59
C ASN A 25 -0.26 -2.70 16.98
N GLU A 26 0.58 -3.36 17.77
CA GLU A 26 1.36 -4.55 17.38
C GLU A 26 0.55 -5.86 17.46
N ARG A 27 -0.54 -5.91 18.23
CA ARG A 27 -1.44 -7.08 18.33
C ARG A 27 -2.78 -6.94 17.60
N LEU A 28 -3.05 -5.83 16.92
CA LEU A 28 -4.23 -5.76 16.05
C LEU A 28 -3.98 -6.67 14.84
N PRO A 29 -4.82 -7.69 14.63
CA PRO A 29 -4.56 -8.74 13.65
C PRO A 29 -4.82 -8.19 12.24
N TYR A 30 -3.79 -7.61 11.63
CA TYR A 30 -3.79 -7.30 10.20
C TYR A 30 -4.04 -8.55 9.32
N GLU A 31 -3.92 -9.75 9.90
CA GLU A 31 -4.23 -11.02 9.24
C GLU A 31 -5.71 -11.42 9.25
N VAL A 32 -6.55 -10.92 10.16
CA VAL A 32 -7.89 -11.51 10.37
C VAL A 32 -8.94 -11.06 9.35
N ASN A 33 -8.73 -9.96 8.62
CA ASN A 33 -9.71 -9.46 7.64
C ASN A 33 -9.25 -9.44 6.17
N MET A 34 -7.98 -9.72 5.85
CA MET A 34 -7.56 -9.79 4.44
C MET A 34 -8.00 -11.08 3.73
N SER A 35 -8.34 -12.13 4.49
CA SER A 35 -8.70 -13.46 3.98
C SER A 35 -10.14 -13.59 3.46
N ARG A 36 -11.01 -12.59 3.67
CA ARG A 36 -12.43 -12.63 3.25
C ARG A 36 -12.75 -11.88 1.97
N THR A 37 -11.76 -11.26 1.32
CA THR A 37 -11.99 -10.62 0.03
C THR A 37 -12.16 -11.71 -1.01
N PRO A 38 -13.29 -11.77 -1.76
CA PRO A 38 -13.47 -12.76 -2.80
C PRO A 38 -12.28 -12.74 -3.76
N THR A 39 -11.79 -13.92 -4.14
CA THR A 39 -10.75 -14.03 -5.16
C THR A 39 -11.27 -13.45 -6.47
N ILE A 40 -10.38 -12.83 -7.23
CA ILE A 40 -10.67 -12.32 -8.57
C ILE A 40 -10.12 -13.32 -9.59
N SER A 41 -10.85 -13.56 -10.69
CA SER A 41 -10.34 -14.40 -11.77
C SER A 41 -9.23 -13.68 -12.55
N ASP A 42 -8.39 -14.45 -13.23
CA ASP A 42 -7.25 -13.91 -13.99
C ASP A 42 -7.72 -13.00 -15.13
N GLU A 43 -8.84 -13.33 -15.78
CA GLU A 43 -9.43 -12.51 -16.85
C GLU A 43 -9.85 -11.14 -16.31
N LYS A 44 -10.57 -11.13 -15.18
CA LYS A 44 -11.02 -9.89 -14.58
C LYS A 44 -9.86 -9.08 -14.02
N ALA A 45 -8.81 -9.73 -13.52
CA ALA A 45 -7.59 -9.06 -13.11
C ALA A 45 -6.87 -8.40 -14.31
N ALA A 46 -6.84 -9.07 -15.46
CA ALA A 46 -6.28 -8.53 -16.69
C ALA A 46 -7.08 -7.33 -17.23
N ASP A 47 -8.42 -7.39 -17.21
CA ASP A 47 -9.28 -6.29 -17.62
C ASP A 47 -9.04 -5.03 -16.78
N ILE A 48 -8.94 -5.19 -15.47
CA ILE A 48 -8.60 -4.09 -14.56
C ILE A 48 -7.18 -3.59 -14.87
N ALA A 49 -6.20 -4.49 -15.02
CA ALA A 49 -4.83 -4.08 -15.34
C ALA A 49 -4.76 -3.28 -16.65
N LEU A 50 -5.60 -3.59 -17.64
CA LEU A 50 -5.72 -2.85 -18.90
C LEU A 50 -6.41 -1.49 -18.73
N SER A 51 -7.37 -1.37 -17.83
CA SER A 51 -8.09 -0.10 -17.56
C SER A 51 -7.29 0.90 -16.72
N LEU A 52 -6.29 0.44 -15.96
CA LEU A 52 -5.41 1.33 -15.20
C LEU A 52 -4.55 2.22 -16.11
N SER A 53 -4.37 3.47 -15.70
CA SER A 53 -3.42 4.39 -16.34
C SER A 53 -1.96 3.93 -16.14
N PRO A 54 -1.00 4.39 -16.95
CA PRO A 54 0.42 4.11 -16.71
C PRO A 54 0.87 4.48 -15.30
N PHE A 55 0.48 5.67 -14.82
CA PHE A 55 0.80 6.15 -13.48
C PHE A 55 0.23 5.25 -12.37
N GLU A 56 -1.04 4.83 -12.51
CA GLU A 56 -1.68 3.92 -11.55
C GLU A 56 -0.98 2.57 -11.49
N ARG A 57 -0.51 2.06 -12.63
CA ARG A 57 0.27 0.82 -12.71
C ARG A 57 1.62 0.97 -12.00
N ASP A 58 2.26 2.12 -12.12
CA ASP A 58 3.54 2.39 -11.45
C ASP A 58 3.38 2.46 -9.93
N VAL A 59 2.33 3.17 -9.44
CA VAL A 59 1.97 3.17 -8.02
C VAL A 59 1.67 1.76 -7.51
N LEU A 60 0.88 0.98 -8.26
CA LEU A 60 0.54 -0.40 -7.91
C LEU A 60 1.78 -1.31 -7.86
N ASN A 61 2.72 -1.13 -8.79
CA ASN A 61 3.95 -1.93 -8.85
C ASN A 61 4.89 -1.66 -7.68
N LEU A 62 4.91 -0.43 -7.17
CA LEU A 62 5.67 -0.09 -5.96
C LEU A 62 5.11 -0.79 -4.73
N CYS A 63 3.79 -0.94 -4.62
CA CYS A 63 3.16 -1.61 -3.49
C CYS A 63 3.44 -3.12 -3.55
N SER A 64 3.81 -3.76 -2.43
CA SER A 64 4.10 -5.20 -2.39
C SER A 64 3.39 -5.89 -1.22
N LYS A 65 2.95 -7.14 -1.43
CA LYS A 65 2.29 -7.95 -0.41
C LYS A 65 3.03 -7.90 0.93
N GLY A 66 2.29 -7.57 1.99
CA GLY A 66 2.81 -7.54 3.36
C GLY A 66 3.70 -6.33 3.67
N LYS A 67 3.91 -5.39 2.75
CA LYS A 67 4.59 -4.12 3.03
C LYS A 67 3.66 -2.96 2.75
N SER A 68 3.58 -2.06 3.72
CA SER A 68 2.93 -0.78 3.55
C SER A 68 3.83 0.15 2.76
N TRP A 69 3.24 0.90 1.84
CA TRP A 69 3.93 2.01 1.18
C TRP A 69 3.24 3.30 1.51
N ARG A 70 3.99 4.17 2.21
CA ARG A 70 3.52 5.51 2.55
C ARG A 70 3.44 6.36 1.29
N TYR A 71 2.44 7.24 1.24
CA TYR A 71 2.18 8.10 0.10
C TYR A 71 3.37 9.01 -0.21
N ASP A 72 4.03 9.55 0.83
CA ASP A 72 5.23 10.38 0.69
C ASP A 72 6.39 9.61 0.04
N GLY A 73 6.57 8.33 0.40
CA GLY A 73 7.58 7.45 -0.16
C GLY A 73 7.32 7.12 -1.63
N ILE A 74 6.06 6.88 -1.98
CA ILE A 74 5.64 6.67 -3.38
C ILE A 74 5.84 7.96 -4.19
N ALA A 75 5.36 9.09 -3.66
CA ALA A 75 5.43 10.39 -4.31
C ALA A 75 6.87 10.78 -4.65
N ARG A 76 7.80 10.65 -3.69
CA ARG A 76 9.23 10.88 -3.92
C ARG A 76 9.83 9.94 -4.97
N LYS A 77 9.39 8.68 -5.01
CA LYS A 77 9.96 7.68 -5.92
C LYS A 77 9.48 7.82 -7.35
N LEU A 78 8.28 8.34 -7.55
CA LEU A 78 7.67 8.60 -8.85
C LEU A 78 7.78 10.07 -9.29
N ASP A 79 8.47 10.90 -8.50
CA ASP A 79 8.61 12.36 -8.74
C ASP A 79 7.25 13.05 -8.99
N THR A 80 6.30 12.79 -8.09
CA THR A 80 4.91 13.23 -8.20
C THR A 80 4.43 13.86 -6.88
N SER A 81 3.22 14.40 -6.86
CA SER A 81 2.66 15.00 -5.66
C SER A 81 2.03 13.96 -4.73
N TYR A 82 1.95 14.28 -3.44
CA TYR A 82 1.22 13.48 -2.48
C TYR A 82 -0.26 13.33 -2.86
N ALA A 83 -0.86 14.40 -3.41
CA ALA A 83 -2.25 14.43 -3.81
C ALA A 83 -2.54 13.42 -4.93
N ASP A 84 -1.66 13.32 -5.93
CA ASP A 84 -1.82 12.37 -7.04
C ASP A 84 -1.77 10.93 -6.53
N VAL A 85 -0.84 10.62 -5.62
CA VAL A 85 -0.77 9.28 -4.99
C VAL A 85 -2.00 9.01 -4.12
N GLN A 86 -2.52 10.02 -3.45
CA GLN A 86 -3.74 9.92 -2.65
C GLN A 86 -4.95 9.58 -3.52
N GLU A 87 -5.14 10.23 -4.66
CA GLU A 87 -6.21 9.91 -5.60
C GLU A 87 -6.13 8.46 -6.06
N VAL A 88 -4.93 7.98 -6.41
CA VAL A 88 -4.73 6.56 -6.77
C VAL A 88 -5.06 5.64 -5.59
N GLY A 89 -4.64 5.99 -4.37
CA GLY A 89 -4.94 5.22 -3.17
C GLY A 89 -6.44 5.06 -2.92
N HIS A 90 -7.21 6.15 -3.04
CA HIS A 90 -8.67 6.13 -2.94
C HIS A 90 -9.29 5.27 -4.03
N LYS A 91 -8.86 5.43 -5.29
CA LYS A 91 -9.34 4.62 -6.41
C LYS A 91 -9.09 3.12 -6.20
N LEU A 92 -7.88 2.74 -5.75
CA LEU A 92 -7.54 1.34 -5.45
C LEU A 92 -8.40 0.78 -4.30
N GLN A 93 -8.73 1.61 -3.31
CA GLN A 93 -9.63 1.24 -2.22
C GLN A 93 -11.07 1.07 -2.69
N GLU A 94 -11.59 1.96 -3.53
CA GLU A 94 -12.93 1.86 -4.14
C GLU A 94 -13.09 0.59 -4.97
N MET A 95 -12.06 0.24 -5.75
CA MET A 95 -12.01 -1.02 -6.52
C MET A 95 -11.82 -2.27 -5.63
N ARG A 96 -11.64 -2.07 -4.32
CA ARG A 96 -11.33 -3.09 -3.31
C ARG A 96 -10.09 -3.91 -3.66
N LEU A 97 -9.07 -3.26 -4.20
CA LEU A 97 -7.74 -3.83 -4.47
C LEU A 97 -6.74 -3.56 -3.34
N ALA A 98 -7.00 -2.50 -2.58
CA ALA A 98 -6.16 -2.08 -1.46
C ALA A 98 -7.01 -1.61 -0.28
N HIS A 99 -6.36 -1.48 0.87
CA HIS A 99 -6.82 -0.73 2.02
C HIS A 99 -5.85 0.43 2.24
N VAL A 100 -6.38 1.63 2.49
CA VAL A 100 -5.58 2.78 2.91
C VAL A 100 -5.68 2.91 4.43
N SER A 101 -4.53 2.91 5.10
CA SER A 101 -4.47 3.22 6.54
C SER A 101 -3.91 4.62 6.74
N VAL A 102 -4.57 5.39 7.61
CA VAL A 102 -4.06 6.68 8.09
C VAL A 102 -3.14 6.42 9.28
N ILE A 103 -1.90 6.85 9.16
CA ILE A 103 -0.87 6.72 10.19
C ILE A 103 -0.77 8.08 10.90
N PRO A 104 -1.05 8.15 12.22
CA PRO A 104 -0.96 9.40 12.96
C PRO A 104 0.39 10.08 12.75
N TYR A 105 0.38 11.36 12.38
CA TYR A 105 1.55 12.20 12.15
C TYR A 105 2.45 11.83 10.95
N ASP A 106 2.21 10.68 10.28
CA ASP A 106 3.04 10.15 9.19
C ASP A 106 2.29 10.04 7.85
N GLY A 107 1.06 10.56 7.77
CA GLY A 107 0.24 10.57 6.56
C GLY A 107 -0.50 9.24 6.33
N SER A 108 -0.60 8.80 5.08
CA SER A 108 -1.35 7.59 4.69
C SER A 108 -0.46 6.56 4.00
N ALA A 109 -0.86 5.28 4.07
CA ALA A 109 -0.17 4.19 3.40
C ALA A 109 -1.14 3.23 2.68
N ILE A 110 -0.69 2.70 1.54
CA ILE A 110 -1.42 1.70 0.74
C ILE A 110 -1.00 0.29 1.15
N PHE A 111 -1.99 -0.58 1.34
CA PHE A 111 -1.82 -2.00 1.64
C PHE A 111 -2.61 -2.82 0.60
N LEU A 112 -1.91 -3.58 -0.25
CA LEU A 112 -2.59 -4.43 -1.22
C LEU A 112 -3.21 -5.66 -0.53
N ASN A 113 -4.42 -6.01 -0.96
CA ASN A 113 -5.05 -7.28 -0.62
C ASN A 113 -4.79 -8.32 -1.72
N ALA A 114 -5.32 -9.53 -1.56
CA ALA A 114 -5.13 -10.62 -2.52
C ALA A 114 -5.59 -10.26 -3.95
N ARG A 115 -6.65 -9.45 -4.11
CA ARG A 115 -7.11 -8.99 -5.43
C ARG A 115 -6.15 -7.97 -6.03
N GLY A 116 -5.65 -7.03 -5.24
CA GLY A 116 -4.64 -6.06 -5.69
C GLY A 116 -3.35 -6.75 -6.16
N GLU A 117 -2.93 -7.82 -5.49
CA GLU A 117 -1.78 -8.63 -5.90
C GLU A 117 -2.01 -9.38 -7.21
N ALA A 118 -3.22 -9.90 -7.44
CA ALA A 118 -3.59 -10.53 -8.71
C ALA A 118 -3.54 -9.52 -9.87
N VAL A 119 -4.11 -8.32 -9.67
CA VAL A 119 -4.05 -7.23 -10.67
C VAL A 119 -2.61 -6.78 -10.89
N LYS A 120 -1.81 -6.64 -9.84
CA LYS A 120 -0.37 -6.34 -9.96
C LYS A 120 0.36 -7.40 -10.79
N SER A 121 0.05 -8.67 -10.58
CA SER A 121 0.63 -9.76 -11.35
C SER A 121 0.27 -9.65 -12.85
N ALA A 122 -0.98 -9.32 -13.16
CA ALA A 122 -1.43 -9.07 -14.53
C ALA A 122 -0.74 -7.83 -15.15
N VAL A 123 -0.57 -6.73 -14.39
CA VAL A 123 0.19 -5.55 -14.84
C VAL A 123 1.63 -5.92 -15.20
N ASN A 124 2.30 -6.73 -14.35
CA ASN A 124 3.67 -7.17 -14.63
C ASN A 124 3.76 -8.08 -15.85
N ALA A 125 2.77 -8.95 -16.07
CA ALA A 125 2.69 -9.77 -17.28
C ALA A 125 2.55 -8.90 -18.54
N LEU A 126 1.68 -7.87 -18.50
CA LEU A 126 1.51 -6.92 -19.61
C LEU A 126 2.80 -6.17 -19.93
N LEU A 127 3.55 -5.73 -18.91
CA LEU A 127 4.84 -5.07 -19.09
C LEU A 127 5.86 -5.99 -19.77
N ARG A 128 5.95 -7.26 -19.36
CA ARG A 128 6.85 -8.24 -20.00
C ARG A 128 6.52 -8.45 -21.48
N VAL A 129 5.24 -8.57 -21.82
CA VAL A 129 4.80 -8.73 -23.22
C VAL A 129 5.14 -7.49 -24.04
N ARG A 130 4.94 -6.28 -23.50
CA ARG A 130 5.30 -5.03 -24.18
C ARG A 130 6.80 -4.92 -24.42
N LEU A 131 7.62 -5.23 -23.41
CA LEU A 131 9.07 -5.21 -23.53
C LEU A 131 9.56 -6.18 -24.61
N LYS A 132 9.03 -7.41 -24.63
CA LYS A 132 9.37 -8.41 -25.65
C LYS A 132 9.07 -7.92 -27.08
N ARG A 133 7.89 -7.32 -27.29
CA ARG A 133 7.51 -6.76 -28.59
C ARG A 133 8.40 -5.59 -29.02
N LEU A 134 8.86 -4.77 -28.07
CA LEU A 134 9.80 -3.68 -28.38
C LEU A 134 11.16 -4.24 -28.81
N THR A 135 11.68 -5.25 -28.11
CA THR A 135 12.96 -5.87 -28.49
C THR A 135 12.91 -6.58 -29.84
N GLU A 136 11.79 -7.24 -30.18
CA GLU A 136 11.61 -7.90 -31.48
C GLU A 136 11.55 -6.90 -32.64
N LYS A 137 10.90 -5.74 -32.46
CA LYS A 137 10.87 -4.68 -33.48
C LYS A 137 12.23 -4.05 -33.75
N HIS A 138 13.08 -3.91 -32.73
CA HIS A 138 14.42 -3.32 -32.88
C HIS A 138 15.47 -4.35 -33.35
N GLY A 139 15.27 -5.64 -33.08
CA GLY A 139 16.15 -6.71 -33.56
C GLY A 139 15.93 -7.11 -35.03
N ALA A 140 14.79 -6.75 -35.63
CA ALA A 140 14.47 -7.03 -37.03
C ALA A 140 14.97 -5.95 -38.02
N SER A 141 15.73 -4.96 -37.55
CA SER A 141 16.30 -3.87 -38.37
C SER A 141 17.83 -3.95 -38.54
N SER A 142 18.42 -5.12 -38.25
CA SER A 142 19.87 -5.37 -38.32
C SER A 142 20.20 -6.40 -39.39
#